data_AF-A0A2G2VYS0-F1
#
_entry.id   AF-A0A2G2VYS0-F1
#
_cell.length_a   1.000
_cell.length_b   1.000
_cell.length_c   1.000
_cell.angle_alpha   90.00
_cell.angle_beta   90.00
_cell.angle_gamma   90.00
#
_symmetry.space_group_name_H-M   'P 1'
#
loop_
_entity.id
_entity.type
_entity.pdbx_description
1 polymer ?
#
loop_
_entity_poly.entity_id
_entity_poly.type
_entity_poly.pdbx_seq_one_letter_code
_entity_poly.pdbx_strand_id
1 'polypeptide(L)'
;MCFSENLLAHQALSDPDRRRLCKLINFQKLSQEAGAHAAQNERLPLQSIVQVLYFEQISLRNALFCSYPDDDHKPMHRPWRINSGAVSAAVSPRDNYASLRRENRELKLELARIRMRLNDLEKDHVCMKKNMEKSNSRRFMSSFTKKIGKLNIFGHSSSRESSSPSKRSQVTDSKLT
;
A
#
# COMPACT_ATOMS: atom_id res chain seq x y z
N MET A 1 21.81 38.52 12.87
CA MET A 1 21.83 39.99 12.65
C MET A 1 20.88 40.28 11.51
N CYS A 2 19.76 40.92 11.85
CA CYS A 2 18.60 41.09 10.98
C CYS A 2 18.95 42.02 9.82
N PHE A 3 18.60 41.60 8.59
CA PHE A 3 18.69 42.41 7.38
C PHE A 3 17.97 43.77 7.53
N SER A 4 17.01 43.84 8.46
CA SER A 4 16.17 45.00 8.75
C SER A 4 16.83 46.10 9.57
N GLU A 5 17.80 45.82 10.46
CA GLU A 5 18.21 46.85 11.44
C GLU A 5 19.23 47.87 10.92
N ASN A 6 20.04 47.57 9.90
CA ASN A 6 21.15 48.45 9.53
C ASN A 6 21.21 48.98 8.09
N LEU A 7 20.48 48.39 7.12
CA LEU A 7 20.71 48.78 5.72
C LEU A 7 19.70 49.80 5.17
N LEU A 8 18.49 49.85 5.74
CA LEU A 8 17.41 50.72 5.26
C LEU A 8 16.81 51.61 6.35
N ALA A 9 17.16 51.37 7.62
CA ALA A 9 16.61 52.10 8.76
C ALA A 9 16.98 53.60 8.78
N HIS A 10 18.08 54.01 8.12
CA HIS A 10 18.37 55.43 7.91
C HIS A 10 17.41 56.02 6.86
N GLN A 11 16.37 56.69 7.35
CA GLN A 11 15.25 57.32 6.64
C GLN A 11 15.59 58.40 5.58
N ALA A 12 16.85 58.61 5.19
CA ALA A 12 17.24 59.72 4.31
C ALA A 12 17.98 59.32 3.02
N LEU A 13 17.97 58.04 2.64
CA LEU A 13 18.57 57.63 1.37
C LEU A 13 17.62 57.88 0.21
N SER A 14 18.09 58.67 -0.74
CA SER A 14 17.41 58.88 -2.02
C SER A 14 17.22 57.54 -2.74
N ASP A 15 16.14 57.42 -3.52
CA ASP A 15 15.88 56.25 -4.36
C ASP A 15 17.08 55.72 -5.18
N PRO A 16 17.91 56.57 -5.82
CA PRO A 16 19.11 56.09 -6.51
C PRO A 16 20.18 55.52 -5.58
N ASP A 17 20.39 56.09 -4.41
CA ASP A 17 21.38 55.59 -3.44
C ASP A 17 20.94 54.26 -2.84
N ARG A 18 19.63 54.13 -2.58
CA ARG A 18 19.03 52.84 -2.19
C ARG A 18 19.26 51.76 -3.24
N ARG A 19 19.04 52.06 -4.53
CA ARG A 19 19.32 51.12 -5.63
C ARG A 19 20.80 50.74 -5.71
N ARG A 20 21.72 51.69 -5.50
CA ARG A 20 23.17 51.41 -5.50
C ARG A 20 23.55 50.48 -4.35
N LEU A 21 23.05 50.77 -3.15
CA LEU A 21 23.33 49.96 -1.96
C LEU A 21 22.78 48.54 -2.09
N CYS A 22 21.54 48.39 -2.59
CA CYS A 22 20.94 47.08 -2.80
C CYS A 22 21.68 46.21 -3.83
N LYS A 23 22.40 46.80 -4.79
CA LYS A 23 23.24 46.05 -5.75
C LYS A 23 24.51 45.49 -5.12
N LEU A 24 24.98 46.05 -4.01
CA LEU A 24 26.16 45.57 -3.29
C LEU A 24 25.85 44.38 -2.38
N ILE A 25 24.57 44.13 -2.12
CA ILE A 25 24.12 43.03 -1.27
C ILE A 25 24.18 41.72 -2.06
N ASN A 26 24.84 40.72 -1.49
CA ASN A 26 24.77 39.37 -2.01
C ASN A 26 23.61 38.60 -1.36
N PHE A 27 22.44 38.62 -2.01
CA PHE A 27 21.22 37.97 -1.53
C PHE A 27 21.33 36.43 -1.41
N GLN A 28 22.29 35.81 -2.10
CA GLN A 28 22.54 34.36 -2.00
C GLN A 28 23.14 33.95 -0.64
N LYS A 29 23.87 34.87 0.01
CA LYS A 29 24.57 34.60 1.28
C LYS A 29 23.74 34.99 2.51
N LEU A 30 22.49 35.42 2.32
CA LEU A 30 21.60 35.71 3.43
C LEU A 30 21.19 34.41 4.12
N SER A 31 21.04 34.47 5.44
CA SER A 31 20.36 33.40 6.18
C SER A 31 18.88 33.37 5.78
N GLN A 32 18.22 32.23 5.99
CA GLN A 32 16.80 32.06 5.69
C GLN A 32 15.92 33.12 6.41
N GLU A 33 16.24 33.43 7.67
CA GLU A 33 15.54 34.47 8.43
C GLU A 33 15.76 35.87 7.83
N ALA A 34 16.99 36.17 7.40
CA ALA A 34 17.33 37.44 6.76
C ALA A 34 16.70 37.59 5.36
N GLY A 35 16.64 36.51 4.59
CA GLY A 35 15.99 36.46 3.27
C GLY A 35 14.47 36.63 3.38
N ALA A 36 13.83 35.93 4.32
CA ALA A 36 12.40 36.11 4.63
C ALA A 36 12.07 37.56 5.05
N HIS A 37 12.90 38.16 5.92
CA HIS A 37 12.75 39.57 6.29
C HIS A 37 12.96 40.53 5.12
N ALA A 38 13.92 40.25 4.23
CA ALA A 38 14.16 41.05 3.04
C ALA A 38 12.96 40.97 2.07
N ALA A 39 12.35 39.80 1.90
CA ALA A 39 11.20 39.62 1.01
C ALA A 39 9.96 40.44 1.44
N GLN A 40 9.82 40.70 2.74
CA GLN A 40 8.73 41.50 3.31
C GLN A 40 9.02 43.02 3.33
N ASN A 41 10.21 43.44 2.89
CA ASN A 41 10.61 44.85 2.95
C ASN A 41 10.14 45.61 1.70
N GLU A 42 9.02 46.32 1.83
CA GLU A 42 8.42 47.13 0.74
C GLU A 42 9.32 48.27 0.24
N ARG A 43 10.36 48.66 0.99
CA ARG A 43 11.30 49.73 0.59
C ARG A 43 12.37 49.22 -0.36
N LEU A 44 12.53 47.92 -0.52
CA LEU A 44 13.49 47.37 -1.46
C LEU A 44 13.06 47.66 -2.91
N PRO A 45 14.01 47.98 -3.80
CA PRO A 45 13.73 48.03 -5.22
C PRO A 45 13.20 46.67 -5.70
N LEU A 46 12.25 46.68 -6.64
CA LEU A 46 11.66 45.47 -7.21
C LEU A 46 12.71 44.44 -7.66
N GLN A 47 13.79 44.89 -8.29
CA GLN A 47 14.90 44.01 -8.72
C GLN A 47 15.53 43.22 -7.56
N SER A 48 15.66 43.86 -6.39
CA SER A 48 16.23 43.22 -5.20
C SER A 48 15.26 42.23 -4.58
N ILE A 49 13.97 42.54 -4.56
CA ILE A 49 12.93 41.61 -4.08
C ILE A 49 12.91 40.35 -4.94
N VAL A 50 12.96 40.50 -6.27
CA VAL A 50 13.02 39.36 -7.20
C VAL A 50 14.26 38.50 -6.94
N GLN A 51 15.43 39.11 -6.68
CA GLN A 51 16.65 38.39 -6.34
C GLN A 51 16.52 37.63 -5.02
N VAL A 52 15.99 38.26 -3.96
CA VAL A 52 15.73 37.60 -2.66
C VAL A 52 14.84 36.38 -2.83
N LEU A 53 13.69 36.55 -3.48
CA LEU A 53 12.72 35.46 -3.70
C LEU A 53 13.31 34.32 -4.52
N TYR A 54 14.14 34.64 -5.51
CA TYR A 54 14.84 33.64 -6.32
C TYR A 54 15.80 32.77 -5.49
N PHE A 55 16.57 33.38 -4.60
CA PHE A 55 17.52 32.64 -3.76
C PHE A 55 16.82 31.85 -2.64
N GLU A 56 15.73 32.36 -2.07
CA GLU A 56 14.84 31.60 -1.17
C GLU A 56 14.31 30.35 -1.87
N GLN A 57 13.84 30.48 -3.12
CA GLN A 57 13.36 29.36 -3.92
C GLN A 57 14.46 28.30 -4.17
N ILE A 58 15.68 28.73 -4.47
CA ILE A 58 16.83 27.82 -4.64
C ILE A 58 17.16 27.11 -3.33
N SER A 59 17.16 27.82 -2.20
CA SER A 59 17.47 27.26 -0.88
C SER A 59 16.46 26.18 -0.50
N LEU A 60 15.16 26.46 -0.65
CA LEU A 60 14.08 25.51 -0.40
C LEU A 60 14.17 24.29 -1.32
N ARG A 61 14.49 24.48 -2.59
CA ARG A 61 14.78 23.35 -3.50
C ARG A 61 15.92 22.50 -2.96
N ASN A 62 17.06 23.10 -2.63
CA ASN A 62 18.21 22.32 -2.19
C ASN A 62 17.88 21.53 -0.91
N ALA A 63 17.11 22.11 0.03
CA ALA A 63 16.63 21.40 1.21
C ALA A 63 15.71 20.19 0.88
N LEU A 64 14.85 20.31 -0.14
CA LEU A 64 13.94 19.23 -0.56
C LEU A 64 14.64 18.12 -1.36
N PHE A 65 15.59 18.48 -2.23
CA PHE A 65 16.25 17.52 -3.13
C PHE A 65 17.51 16.87 -2.52
N CYS A 66 18.13 17.46 -1.50
CA CYS A 66 19.24 16.82 -0.76
C CYS A 66 18.78 15.79 0.29
N SER A 67 17.46 15.52 0.41
CA SER A 67 16.91 14.47 1.29
C SER A 67 16.98 13.06 0.69
N TYR A 68 17.48 12.90 -0.54
CA TYR A 68 17.68 11.61 -1.18
C TYR A 68 19.18 11.36 -1.37
N PRO A 69 19.78 10.36 -0.68
CA PRO A 69 21.09 9.89 -1.03
C PRO A 69 20.91 8.84 -2.13
N ASP A 70 21.02 9.22 -3.39
CA ASP A 70 21.80 8.39 -4.33
C ASP A 70 22.05 9.08 -5.67
N ASP A 71 23.30 8.91 -6.09
CA ASP A 71 23.86 8.95 -7.43
C ASP A 71 23.84 10.24 -8.27
N ASP A 72 24.84 10.24 -9.14
CA ASP A 72 25.63 11.27 -9.76
C ASP A 72 24.87 12.33 -10.60
N HIS A 73 25.58 13.45 -10.80
CA HIS A 73 25.45 14.42 -11.90
C HIS A 73 24.78 15.80 -11.66
N LYS A 74 25.69 16.79 -11.71
CA LYS A 74 25.62 18.09 -12.44
C LYS A 74 24.64 19.16 -11.92
N PRO A 75 25.10 20.42 -11.70
CA PRO A 75 24.21 21.52 -11.32
C PRO A 75 23.34 21.93 -12.52
N MET A 76 22.20 21.25 -12.68
CA MET A 76 21.21 21.55 -13.71
C MET A 76 20.41 22.78 -13.27
N HIS A 77 20.82 23.94 -13.77
CA HIS A 77 20.09 25.19 -13.65
C HIS A 77 18.79 25.12 -14.49
N ARG A 78 17.77 24.39 -14.02
CA ARG A 78 16.44 24.39 -14.65
C ARG A 78 15.60 25.57 -14.12
N PRO A 79 15.01 26.41 -14.99
CA PRO A 79 14.06 27.43 -14.58
C PRO A 79 12.84 26.77 -13.94
N TRP A 80 12.52 27.18 -12.71
CA TRP A 80 11.35 26.71 -11.99
C TRP A 80 10.06 27.26 -12.61
N ARG A 81 9.17 26.34 -13.01
CA ARG A 81 7.74 26.63 -13.19
C ARG A 81 7.10 26.40 -11.82
N ILE A 82 6.57 27.46 -11.22
CA ILE A 82 5.79 27.39 -10.00
C ILE A 82 4.49 26.63 -10.34
N ASN A 83 4.42 25.35 -10.03
CA ASN A 83 3.14 24.65 -9.90
C ASN A 83 3.27 23.58 -8.83
N SER A 84 2.51 23.74 -7.75
CA SER A 84 2.38 22.77 -6.68
C SER A 84 1.84 21.45 -7.26
N GLY A 85 2.63 20.39 -7.16
CA GLY A 85 2.38 19.11 -7.82
C GLY A 85 3.68 18.34 -8.07
N ALA A 86 4.48 18.18 -7.01
CA ALA A 86 5.75 17.48 -7.07
C ALA A 86 5.55 15.98 -7.36
N VAL A 87 5.69 15.61 -8.64
CA VAL A 87 6.20 14.34 -9.24
C VAL A 87 5.75 14.28 -10.71
N SER A 88 6.06 15.30 -11.52
CA SER A 88 5.78 15.23 -12.98
C SER A 88 6.69 16.10 -13.83
N ALA A 89 7.85 16.50 -13.31
CA ALA A 89 8.77 17.44 -13.95
C ALA A 89 9.57 16.83 -15.12
N ALA A 90 8.88 16.27 -16.13
CA ALA A 90 9.34 16.06 -17.51
C ALA A 90 8.26 15.52 -18.47
N VAL A 91 7.02 15.28 -18.03
CA VAL A 91 6.05 14.51 -18.83
C VAL A 91 5.09 15.47 -19.54
N SER A 92 5.18 15.57 -20.87
CA SER A 92 4.25 16.36 -21.70
C SER A 92 2.79 15.98 -21.38
N PRO A 93 1.80 16.89 -21.48
CA PRO A 93 0.39 16.56 -21.24
C PRO A 93 -0.08 15.30 -21.99
N ARG A 94 0.48 15.04 -23.17
CA ARG A 94 0.22 13.83 -23.97
C ARG A 94 0.81 12.56 -23.36
N ASP A 95 2.01 12.64 -22.80
CA ASP A 95 2.68 11.52 -22.16
C ASP A 95 2.03 11.19 -20.81
N ASN A 96 1.48 12.20 -20.12
CA ASN A 96 0.68 12.04 -18.90
C ASN A 96 -0.59 11.24 -19.19
N TYR A 97 -1.31 11.61 -20.25
CA TYR A 97 -2.49 10.86 -20.70
C TYR A 97 -2.15 9.43 -21.13
N ALA A 98 -1.04 9.24 -21.84
CA ALA A 98 -0.55 7.92 -22.22
C ALA A 98 -0.20 7.06 -20.99
N SER A 99 0.46 7.64 -19.99
CA SER A 99 0.79 6.97 -18.73
C SER A 99 -0.46 6.55 -17.97
N LEU A 100 -1.40 7.47 -17.78
CA LEU A 100 -2.67 7.21 -17.10
C LEU A 100 -3.48 6.11 -17.80
N ARG A 101 -3.46 6.07 -19.14
CA ARG A 101 -4.11 4.98 -19.89
C ARG A 101 -3.43 3.63 -19.68
N ARG A 102 -2.11 3.58 -19.49
CA ARG A 102 -1.40 2.32 -19.16
C ARG A 102 -1.75 1.87 -17.76
N GLU A 103 -1.68 2.76 -16.78
CA GLU A 103 -2.04 2.48 -15.39
C GLU A 103 -3.51 2.02 -15.28
N ASN A 104 -4.43 2.66 -16.00
CA ASN A 104 -5.83 2.23 -16.02
C ASN A 104 -6.02 0.80 -16.58
N ARG A 105 -5.19 0.39 -17.56
CA ARG A 105 -5.21 -1.00 -18.07
C ARG A 105 -4.65 -1.97 -17.04
N GLU A 106 -3.57 -1.60 -16.37
CA GLU A 106 -2.95 -2.40 -15.32
C GLU A 106 -3.90 -2.60 -14.14
N LEU A 107 -4.52 -1.53 -13.65
CA LEU A 107 -5.53 -1.59 -12.58
C LEU A 107 -6.73 -2.47 -12.96
N LYS A 108 -7.15 -2.46 -14.24
CA LYS A 108 -8.20 -3.37 -14.72
C LYS A 108 -7.77 -4.83 -14.69
N LEU A 109 -6.51 -5.13 -15.02
CA LEU A 109 -5.96 -6.49 -14.94
C LEU A 109 -5.82 -6.95 -13.49
N GLU A 110 -5.37 -6.08 -12.60
CA GLU A 110 -5.33 -6.36 -11.15
C GLU A 110 -6.72 -6.64 -10.61
N LEU A 111 -7.71 -5.81 -10.95
CA LEU A 111 -9.09 -6.03 -10.54
C LEU A 111 -9.64 -7.37 -11.03
N ALA A 112 -9.34 -7.76 -12.26
CA ALA A 112 -9.72 -9.07 -12.79
C ALA A 112 -9.06 -10.22 -12.01
N ARG A 113 -7.76 -10.10 -11.69
CA ARG A 113 -7.03 -11.08 -10.87
C ARG A 113 -7.58 -11.18 -9.45
N ILE A 114 -7.89 -10.06 -8.81
CA ILE A 114 -8.49 -10.01 -7.48
C ILE A 114 -9.87 -10.67 -7.50
N ARG A 115 -10.71 -10.37 -8.50
CA ARG A 115 -12.04 -10.99 -8.64
C ARG A 115 -11.96 -12.50 -8.84
N MET A 116 -11.00 -12.98 -9.63
CA MET A 116 -10.79 -14.42 -9.82
C MET A 116 -10.42 -15.10 -8.50
N ARG A 117 -9.42 -14.56 -7.78
CA ARG A 117 -9.04 -15.07 -6.46
C ARG A 117 -10.17 -15.04 -5.44
N LEU A 118 -10.98 -13.98 -5.45
CA LEU A 118 -12.15 -13.87 -4.59
C LEU A 118 -13.17 -14.98 -4.89
N ASN A 119 -13.41 -15.26 -6.17
CA ASN A 119 -14.34 -16.32 -6.58
C ASN A 119 -13.85 -17.71 -6.19
N ASP A 120 -12.55 -17.97 -6.31
CA ASP A 120 -11.95 -19.24 -5.88
C ASP A 120 -12.08 -19.41 -4.36
N LEU A 121 -11.76 -18.36 -3.59
CA LEU A 121 -11.94 -18.35 -2.14
C LEU A 121 -13.41 -18.54 -1.72
N GLU A 122 -14.35 -17.94 -2.45
CA GLU A 122 -15.78 -18.10 -2.18
C GLU A 122 -16.24 -19.54 -2.41
N LYS A 123 -15.76 -20.19 -3.49
CA LYS A 123 -16.02 -21.62 -3.76
C LYS A 123 -15.42 -22.51 -2.67
N ASP A 124 -14.19 -22.24 -2.27
CA ASP A 124 -13.51 -22.99 -1.20
C ASP A 124 -14.28 -22.86 0.12
N HIS A 125 -14.76 -21.65 0.45
CA HIS A 125 -15.58 -21.41 1.63
C HIS A 125 -16.89 -22.21 1.60
N VAL A 126 -17.59 -22.23 0.45
CA VAL A 126 -18.82 -23.03 0.27
C VAL A 126 -18.54 -24.53 0.40
N CYS A 127 -17.45 -25.02 -0.20
CA CYS A 127 -17.03 -26.41 -0.12
C CYS A 127 -16.72 -26.82 1.33
N MET A 128 -15.94 -26.00 2.02
CA MET A 128 -15.56 -26.22 3.42
C MET A 128 -16.79 -26.25 4.32
N LYS A 129 -17.73 -25.31 4.16
CA LYS A 129 -18.99 -25.28 4.92
C LYS A 129 -19.80 -26.58 4.74
N LYS A 130 -19.96 -27.03 3.50
CA LYS A 130 -20.65 -28.30 3.19
C LYS A 130 -19.94 -29.50 3.81
N ASN A 131 -18.62 -29.53 3.80
CA ASN A 131 -17.83 -30.59 4.43
C ASN A 131 -17.99 -30.60 5.95
N MET A 132 -18.07 -29.43 6.60
CA MET A 132 -18.34 -29.30 8.03
C MET A 132 -19.74 -29.82 8.38
N GLU A 133 -20.77 -29.43 7.63
CA GLU A 133 -22.15 -29.91 7.83
C GLU A 133 -22.25 -31.45 7.65
N LYS A 134 -21.63 -31.99 6.60
CA LYS A 134 -21.59 -33.45 6.33
C LYS A 134 -20.74 -34.23 7.33
N SER A 135 -19.73 -33.59 7.93
CA SER A 135 -18.92 -34.20 9.00
C SER A 135 -19.68 -34.21 10.33
N ASN A 136 -20.43 -33.14 10.63
CA ASN A 136 -21.30 -33.08 11.79
C ASN A 136 -22.38 -34.17 11.72
N SER A 137 -23.09 -34.33 10.59
CA SER A 137 -24.08 -35.41 10.45
C SER A 137 -23.47 -36.81 10.58
N ARG A 138 -22.26 -37.03 10.05
CA ARG A 138 -21.51 -38.29 10.25
C ARG A 138 -21.09 -38.50 11.70
N ARG A 139 -20.65 -37.47 12.43
CA ARG A 139 -20.35 -37.58 13.87
C ARG A 139 -21.60 -37.93 14.67
N PHE A 140 -22.72 -37.24 14.44
CA PHE A 140 -24.00 -37.57 15.08
C PHE A 140 -24.41 -39.02 14.77
N MET A 141 -24.39 -39.45 13.51
CA MET A 141 -24.74 -40.82 13.11
C MET A 141 -23.79 -41.89 13.69
N SER A 142 -22.49 -41.59 13.82
CA SER A 142 -21.51 -42.50 14.42
C SER A 142 -21.65 -42.62 15.95
N SER A 143 -22.27 -41.63 16.60
CA SER A 143 -22.54 -41.64 18.04
C SER A 143 -23.80 -42.44 18.40
N PHE A 144 -24.75 -42.65 17.47
CA PHE A 144 -25.96 -43.43 17.73
C PHE A 144 -25.81 -44.96 17.53
N THR A 145 -24.74 -45.44 16.90
CA THR A 145 -24.54 -46.89 16.64
C THR A 145 -23.83 -47.65 17.76
N LYS A 146 -23.35 -46.99 18.82
CA LYS A 146 -22.71 -47.68 19.97
C LYS A 146 -23.66 -48.07 21.12
N LYS A 147 -24.97 -47.77 21.03
CA LYS A 147 -25.94 -48.04 22.11
C LYS A 147 -27.15 -48.91 21.74
N ILE A 148 -27.24 -49.43 20.51
CA ILE A 148 -28.34 -50.31 20.09
C ILE A 148 -28.02 -51.81 20.23
N GLY A 149 -26.78 -52.19 20.59
CA GLY A 149 -26.40 -53.60 20.81
C GLY A 149 -26.81 -54.22 22.16
N LYS A 150 -27.69 -53.59 22.95
CA LYS A 150 -28.00 -54.01 24.34
C LYS A 150 -29.50 -54.07 24.72
N LEU A 151 -30.40 -54.22 23.75
CA LEU A 151 -31.78 -54.67 24.06
C LEU A 151 -31.87 -56.17 23.89
N ASN A 152 -31.47 -56.88 24.95
CA ASN A 152 -31.89 -58.26 25.20
C ASN A 152 -33.22 -58.17 25.98
N ILE A 153 -34.36 -58.33 25.31
CA ILE A 153 -35.66 -58.44 25.97
C ILE A 153 -35.99 -59.93 26.07
N PHE A 154 -35.88 -60.43 27.29
CA PHE A 154 -36.35 -61.74 27.72
C PHE A 154 -37.85 -61.91 27.41
N GLY A 155 -38.23 -63.04 26.82
CA GLY A 155 -39.62 -63.47 26.65
C GLY A 155 -39.68 -64.99 26.45
N HIS A 156 -40.46 -65.65 27.30
CA HIS A 156 -40.38 -67.05 27.74
C HIS A 156 -41.24 -68.02 26.89
N SER A 157 -40.80 -69.30 26.73
CA SER A 157 -41.56 -70.58 26.52
C SER A 157 -42.62 -70.67 25.39
N SER A 158 -42.93 -71.75 24.67
CA SER A 158 -42.73 -73.22 24.61
C SER A 158 -43.01 -73.59 23.11
N SER A 159 -42.74 -74.74 22.49
CA SER A 159 -43.00 -76.13 22.85
C SER A 159 -42.56 -77.04 21.68
N ARG A 160 -42.15 -78.28 22.00
CA ARG A 160 -42.33 -79.54 21.25
C ARG A 160 -41.77 -79.69 19.82
N GLU A 161 -40.70 -80.49 19.78
CA GLU A 161 -40.65 -81.82 19.13
C GLU A 161 -40.91 -81.92 17.61
N SER A 162 -39.85 -82.23 16.85
CA SER A 162 -39.65 -83.57 16.27
C SER A 162 -38.42 -83.66 15.34
N SER A 163 -37.59 -84.66 15.63
CA SER A 163 -36.88 -85.57 14.71
C SER A 163 -36.09 -85.02 13.51
N SER A 164 -34.76 -85.07 13.61
CA SER A 164 -33.90 -86.13 13.02
C SER A 164 -32.59 -85.59 12.41
N PRO A 165 -31.46 -86.30 12.62
CA PRO A 165 -30.14 -85.90 12.14
C PRO A 165 -29.81 -86.58 10.79
N SER A 166 -29.09 -85.89 9.91
CA SER A 166 -28.37 -86.57 8.82
C SER A 166 -26.91 -86.18 8.80
N LYS A 167 -26.08 -87.23 8.74
CA LYS A 167 -24.62 -87.27 8.80
C LYS A 167 -24.03 -87.19 7.38
N ARG A 168 -22.73 -86.87 7.33
CA ARG A 168 -21.73 -87.34 6.32
C ARG A 168 -21.77 -86.56 4.99
N SER A 169 -20.66 -86.20 4.35
CA SER A 169 -19.36 -86.88 4.28
C SER A 169 -18.14 -85.95 4.34
N GLN A 170 -17.12 -86.45 5.05
CA GLN A 170 -15.70 -86.09 4.88
C GLN A 170 -15.26 -86.35 3.43
N VAL A 171 -14.39 -85.49 2.88
CA VAL A 171 -13.14 -85.94 2.25
C VAL A 171 -12.06 -84.93 2.65
N THR A 172 -11.06 -85.45 3.35
CA THR A 172 -9.79 -84.81 3.68
C THR A 172 -8.86 -84.79 2.47
N ASP A 173 -7.87 -83.90 2.55
CA ASP A 173 -6.54 -84.00 1.91
C ASP A 173 -6.54 -83.75 0.40
N SER A 174 -5.61 -83.02 -0.23
CA SER A 174 -4.24 -82.58 0.07
C SER A 174 -3.93 -81.49 -1.00
N LYS A 175 -2.86 -80.71 -1.08
CA LYS A 175 -1.55 -80.63 -0.44
C LYS A 175 -0.88 -79.34 -0.96
N LEU A 176 -0.15 -78.70 -0.06
CA LEU A 176 1.18 -78.08 -0.22
C LEU A 176 1.48 -77.02 -1.33
N THR A 177 1.99 -75.90 -0.80
CA THR A 177 2.99 -74.96 -1.33
C THR A 177 2.51 -73.88 -2.28
#